data_AF-A0A2N7S656-F1
#
_entry.id   AF-A0A2N7S656-F1
#
_cell.length_a   1.000
_cell.length_b   1.000
_cell.length_c   1.000
_cell.angle_alpha   90.00
_cell.angle_beta   90.00
_cell.angle_gamma   90.00
#
_symmetry.space_group_name_H-M   'P 1'
#
loop_
_entity.id
_entity.type
_entity.pdbx_description
1 polymer ?
#
loop_
_entity_poly.entity_id
_entity_poly.type
_entity_poly.pdbx_seq_one_letter_code
_entity_poly.pdbx_strand_id
1 'polypeptide(L)'
;MTVTEPGWRDDRGTPVADYDNPESVREVRRCSVQPGASDLELAGRSSVGIRWTVYAPKGTEVSALAAVTYRGVRYLLESPAEVWASPTGSISHRVFRLVDFEG
;
A
#
# COMPACT_ATOMS: atom_id res chain seq x y z
N MET A 1 2.96 -3.79 -11.13
CA MET A 1 2.73 -3.89 -9.67
C MET A 1 1.33 -4.43 -9.49
N THR A 2 1.10 -5.28 -8.51
CA THR A 2 -0.23 -5.88 -8.28
C THR A 2 -0.78 -5.37 -6.97
N VAL A 3 -2.03 -4.93 -6.97
CA VAL A 3 -2.77 -4.56 -5.77
C VAL A 3 -3.79 -5.67 -5.49
N THR A 4 -3.81 -6.10 -4.24
CA THR A 4 -4.68 -7.16 -3.73
C THR A 4 -5.56 -6.57 -2.64
N GLU A 5 -6.87 -6.56 -2.87
CA GLU A 5 -7.85 -6.32 -1.81
C GLU A 5 -8.06 -7.64 -1.05
N PRO A 6 -7.84 -7.66 0.27
CA PRO A 6 -8.02 -8.89 1.04
C PRO A 6 -9.50 -9.28 1.07
N GLY A 7 -9.76 -10.58 1.14
CA GLY A 7 -11.04 -11.06 1.66
C GLY A 7 -11.06 -10.99 3.18
N TRP A 8 -12.11 -11.57 3.75
CA TRP A 8 -12.28 -11.66 5.19
C TRP A 8 -12.40 -13.11 5.61
N ARG A 9 -11.67 -13.48 6.65
CA ARG A 9 -11.82 -14.76 7.35
C ARG A 9 -12.17 -14.52 8.81
N ASP A 10 -12.88 -15.48 9.40
CA ASP A 10 -13.13 -15.47 10.83
C ASP A 10 -11.93 -16.08 11.57
N ASP A 11 -11.36 -15.34 12.51
CA ASP A 11 -10.45 -15.85 13.52
C ASP A 11 -11.09 -15.68 14.90
N ARG A 12 -11.65 -16.76 15.44
CA ARG A 12 -12.27 -16.79 16.78
C ARG A 12 -13.33 -15.70 16.99
N GLY A 13 -14.17 -15.46 15.98
CA GLY A 13 -15.20 -14.41 16.01
C GLY A 13 -14.71 -13.01 15.66
N THR A 14 -13.43 -12.86 15.29
CA THR A 14 -12.86 -11.59 14.83
C THR A 14 -12.63 -11.66 13.32
N PRO A 15 -13.18 -10.74 12.52
CA PRO A 15 -12.88 -10.68 11.09
C PRO A 15 -11.43 -10.21 10.88
N VAL A 16 -10.64 -11.03 10.20
CA VAL A 16 -9.24 -10.75 9.85
C VAL A 16 -9.10 -10.72 8.33
N ALA A 17 -8.26 -9.80 7.84
CA ALA A 17 -7.94 -9.70 6.42
C ALA A 17 -7.29 -11.01 5.93
N ASP A 18 -7.84 -11.59 4.86
CA ASP A 18 -7.34 -12.80 4.21
C ASP A 18 -6.77 -12.44 2.84
N TYR A 19 -5.45 -12.48 2.73
CA TYR A 19 -4.73 -12.18 1.50
C TYR A 19 -4.49 -13.42 0.61
N ASP A 20 -4.82 -14.61 1.11
CA ASP A 20 -4.77 -15.88 0.37
C ASP A 20 -6.10 -16.16 -0.34
N ASN A 21 -7.20 -15.61 0.19
CA ASN A 21 -8.53 -15.59 -0.43
C ASN A 21 -8.97 -14.14 -0.73
N PRO A 22 -8.34 -13.45 -1.69
CA PRO A 22 -8.58 -12.03 -1.94
C PRO A 22 -9.94 -11.76 -2.59
N GLU A 23 -10.59 -10.66 -2.21
CA GLU A 23 -11.79 -10.15 -2.91
C GLU A 23 -11.47 -9.69 -4.33
N SER A 24 -10.30 -9.07 -4.52
CA SER A 24 -9.88 -8.59 -5.84
C SER A 24 -8.37 -8.55 -5.97
N VAL A 25 -7.89 -8.87 -7.18
CA VAL A 25 -6.48 -8.75 -7.57
C VAL A 25 -6.42 -7.99 -8.88
N ARG A 26 -5.70 -6.87 -8.92
CA ARG A 26 -5.56 -6.06 -10.13
C ARG A 26 -4.14 -5.62 -10.38
N GLU A 27 -3.75 -5.62 -11.65
CA GLU A 27 -2.48 -5.04 -12.07
C GLU A 27 -2.61 -3.52 -12.21
N VAL A 28 -1.73 -2.80 -11.52
CA VAL A 28 -1.54 -1.36 -11.69
C VAL A 28 -0.31 -1.14 -12.56
N ARG A 29 -0.55 -0.56 -13.74
CA ARG A 29 0.49 -0.17 -14.71
C ARG A 29 0.86 1.29 -14.53
N ARG A 30 2.04 1.66 -15.05
CA ARG A 30 2.54 3.05 -15.08
C ARG A 30 2.68 3.70 -13.69
N CYS A 31 2.96 2.89 -12.67
CA CYS A 31 3.35 3.38 -11.35
C CYS A 31 4.85 3.69 -11.33
N SER A 32 5.23 4.79 -10.68
CA SER A 32 6.62 5.03 -10.29
C SER A 32 6.81 4.55 -8.87
N VAL A 33 7.80 3.69 -8.64
CA VAL A 33 8.11 3.16 -7.30
C VAL A 33 9.51 3.63 -6.93
N GLN A 34 9.61 4.34 -5.82
CA GLN A 34 10.86 4.88 -5.29
C GLN A 34 11.17 4.24 -3.95
N PRO A 35 12.46 4.02 -3.62
CA PRO A 35 12.84 3.55 -2.30
C PRO A 35 12.32 4.54 -1.25
N GLY A 36 11.70 4.02 -0.19
CA GLY A 36 11.30 4.83 0.95
C GLY A 36 12.54 5.38 1.62
N ALA A 37 12.51 6.66 2.02
CA ALA A 37 13.49 7.16 2.98
C ALA A 37 13.30 6.34 4.26
N SER A 38 14.31 5.55 4.61
CA SER A 38 14.34 4.88 5.91
C SER A 38 14.62 5.96 6.95
N ASP A 39 13.57 6.65 7.42
CA ASP A 39 13.66 7.38 8.68
C ASP A 39 13.75 6.35 9.81
N LEU A 40 14.97 5.83 9.98
CA LEU A 40 15.44 5.21 11.21
C LEU A 40 15.51 6.31 12.27
N GLU A 41 14.35 6.80 12.71
CA GLU A 41 14.22 7.67 13.87
C GLU A 41 14.71 6.87 15.09
N LEU A 42 15.95 7.17 15.50
CA LEU A 42 16.71 6.67 16.64
C LEU A 42 16.11 7.08 18.01
N ALA A 43 14.78 7.08 18.14
CA ALA A 43 14.06 7.67 19.28
C ALA A 43 13.04 6.73 19.95
N GLY A 44 13.31 5.42 19.98
CA GLY A 44 12.71 4.49 20.96
C GLY A 44 11.19 4.30 20.89
N ARG A 45 10.55 4.66 19.77
CA ARG A 45 9.15 4.31 19.47
C ARG A 45 9.14 3.58 18.13
N SER A 46 8.39 2.48 18.05
CA SER A 46 8.32 1.60 16.88
C SER A 46 8.20 2.40 15.57
N SER A 47 9.31 2.51 14.84
CA SER A 47 9.31 3.12 13.51
C SER A 47 8.89 2.04 12.53
N VAL A 48 7.71 2.21 11.93
CA VAL A 48 7.29 1.35 10.82
C VAL A 48 8.14 1.77 9.62
N GLY A 49 9.14 0.94 9.30
CA GLY A 49 10.11 1.23 8.25
C GLY A 49 9.45 1.26 6.87
N ILE A 50 9.27 2.45 6.30
CA ILE A 50 8.76 2.62 4.94
C ILE A 50 9.79 2.06 3.96
N ARG A 51 9.42 0.99 3.26
CA ARG A 51 10.28 0.33 2.26
C ARG A 51 10.21 1.01 0.92
N TRP A 52 9.01 1.42 0.51
CA TRP A 52 8.79 2.02 -0.81
C TRP A 52 7.76 3.14 -0.75
N THR A 53 7.92 4.13 -1.63
CA THR A 53 6.91 5.13 -1.94
C THR A 53 6.43 4.88 -3.36
N VAL A 54 5.12 4.75 -3.53
CA VAL A 54 4.49 4.47 -4.81
C VAL A 54 3.70 5.68 -5.27
N TYR A 55 3.97 6.09 -6.51
CA TYR A 55 3.23 7.10 -7.24
C TYR A 55 2.39 6.40 -8.31
N ALA A 56 1.10 6.25 -8.05
CA ALA A 56 0.17 5.54 -8.93
C ALA A 56 -0.68 6.52 -9.76
N PRO A 57 -1.17 6.10 -10.94
CA PRO A 57 -2.08 6.92 -11.75
C PRO A 57 -3.33 7.38 -10.97
N LYS A 58 -3.89 8.54 -11.30
CA LYS A 58 -5.05 9.16 -10.61
C LYS A 58 -6.25 8.23 -10.37
N GLY A 59 -6.52 7.30 -11.29
CA GLY A 59 -7.63 6.34 -11.20
C GLY A 59 -7.32 5.09 -10.38
N THR A 60 -6.15 5.00 -9.77
CA THR A 60 -5.77 3.85 -8.94
C THR A 60 -6.44 3.99 -7.58
N GLU A 61 -7.58 3.35 -7.41
CA GLU A 61 -8.19 3.18 -6.09
C GLU A 61 -7.42 2.09 -5.36
N VAL A 62 -7.21 2.21 -4.05
CA VAL A 62 -6.54 1.22 -3.17
C VAL A 62 -7.17 1.38 -1.79
N SER A 63 -7.67 0.29 -1.20
CA SER A 63 -8.18 0.36 0.18
C SER A 63 -7.04 0.47 1.19
N ALA A 64 -7.35 0.90 2.42
CA ALA A 64 -6.36 1.01 3.49
C ALA A 64 -5.75 -0.34 3.90
N LEU A 65 -6.46 -1.44 3.69
CA LEU A 65 -6.04 -2.80 4.03
C LEU A 65 -5.49 -3.57 2.82
N ALA A 66 -5.34 -2.91 1.68
CA ALA A 66 -4.82 -3.59 0.50
C ALA A 66 -3.36 -4.02 0.71
N ALA A 67 -2.99 -5.14 0.08
CA ALA A 67 -1.61 -5.56 -0.06
C ALA A 67 -1.09 -5.21 -1.46
N VAL A 68 0.19 -4.89 -1.56
CA VAL A 68 0.85 -4.55 -2.82
C VAL A 68 1.99 -5.53 -3.07
N THR A 69 1.96 -6.19 -4.22
CA THR A 69 3.07 -7.03 -4.68
C THR A 69 3.94 -6.25 -5.67
N TYR A 70 5.19 -6.03 -5.29
CA TYR A 70 6.21 -5.37 -6.11
C TYR A 70 7.49 -6.21 -6.13
N ARG A 71 8.02 -6.48 -7.33
CA ARG A 71 9.21 -7.34 -7.55
C ARG A 71 9.09 -8.73 -6.89
N GLY A 72 7.88 -9.31 -6.88
CA GLY A 72 7.62 -10.62 -6.28
C GLY A 72 7.51 -10.63 -4.76
N VAL A 73 7.66 -9.48 -4.10
CA VAL A 73 7.53 -9.33 -2.64
C VAL A 73 6.21 -8.63 -2.32
N ARG A 74 5.51 -9.12 -1.30
CA ARG A 74 4.25 -8.56 -0.81
C ARG A 74 4.55 -7.55 0.31
N TYR A 75 3.85 -6.42 0.27
CA TYR A 75 3.95 -5.31 1.20
C TYR A 75 2.55 -4.86 1.63
N LEU A 76 2.44 -4.23 2.79
CA LEU A 76 1.22 -3.56 3.25
C LEU A 76 1.30 -2.06 3.02
N LEU A 77 0.15 -1.39 2.99
CA LEU A 77 0.08 0.07 3.05
C LEU A 77 0.31 0.53 4.49
N GLU A 78 1.21 1.50 4.67
CA GLU A 78 1.37 2.19 5.95
C GLU A 78 0.19 3.14 6.23
N SER A 79 -0.29 3.78 5.16
CA SER A 79 -1.39 4.72 5.21
C SER A 79 -2.28 4.62 3.95
N PRO A 80 -3.55 5.04 4.02
CA PRO A 80 -4.42 5.11 2.86
C PRO A 80 -3.82 5.96 1.73
N ALA A 81 -4.14 5.62 0.48
CA ALA A 81 -3.62 6.34 -0.68
C ALA A 81 -4.01 7.83 -0.66
N GLU A 82 -3.02 8.70 -0.55
CA GLU A 82 -3.15 10.15 -0.56
C GLU A 82 -3.33 10.65 -1.99
N VAL A 83 -4.21 11.64 -2.18
CA VAL A 83 -4.46 12.24 -3.50
C VAL A 83 -3.55 13.44 -3.69
N TRP A 84 -2.70 13.40 -4.70
CA TRP A 84 -1.84 14.54 -5.04
C TRP A 84 -2.48 15.41 -6.13
N ALA A 85 -2.83 16.64 -5.77
CA ALA A 85 -3.36 17.63 -6.71
C ALA A 85 -2.24 18.27 -7.54
N SER A 86 -2.50 18.53 -8.81
CA SER A 86 -1.65 19.35 -9.67
C SER A 86 -1.82 20.84 -9.35
N PRO A 87 -0.89 21.72 -9.78
CA PRO A 87 -1.02 23.17 -9.62
C PRO A 87 -2.30 23.76 -10.23
N THR A 88 -2.95 23.06 -11.16
CA THR A 88 -4.21 23.45 -11.81
C THR A 88 -5.45 22.82 -11.16
N GLY A 89 -5.31 22.14 -10.02
CA GLY A 89 -6.42 21.52 -9.26
C GLY A 89 -6.88 20.15 -9.76
N SER A 90 -6.35 19.64 -10.87
CA SER A 90 -6.62 18.28 -11.34
C SER A 90 -5.84 17.24 -10.53
N ILE A 91 -6.41 16.05 -10.28
CA ILE A 91 -5.66 14.95 -9.66
C ILE A 91 -4.52 14.54 -10.59
N SER A 92 -3.28 14.65 -10.10
CA SER A 92 -2.08 14.26 -10.82
C SER A 92 -1.84 12.76 -10.68
N HIS A 93 -1.72 12.30 -9.44
CA HIS A 93 -1.41 10.92 -9.09
C HIS A 93 -1.85 10.62 -7.66
N ARG A 94 -1.81 9.35 -7.27
CA ARG A 94 -1.97 8.91 -5.88
C ARG A 94 -0.62 8.52 -5.30
N VAL A 95 -0.42 8.81 -4.02
CA VAL A 95 0.79 8.46 -3.29
C VAL A 95 0.43 7.51 -2.15
N PHE A 96 1.15 6.40 -2.02
CA PHE A 96 1.04 5.53 -0.85
C PHE A 96 2.41 4.97 -0.49
N ARG A 97 2.58 4.69 0.80
CA ARG A 97 3.81 4.17 1.39
C ARG A 97 3.63 2.69 1.68
N LEU A 98 4.64 1.91 1.33
CA LEU A 98 4.66 0.46 1.52
C LEU A 98 5.59 0.08 2.66
N VAL A 99 5.14 -0.84 3.49
CA VAL A 99 5.87 -1.41 4.61
C VAL A 99 5.94 -2.92 4.46
N ASP A 100 6.86 -3.57 5.17
CA ASP A 100 6.95 -5.02 5.15
C ASP A 100 5.59 -5.65 5.49
N PHE A 101 5.26 -6.73 4.79
CA PHE A 101 4.10 -7.54 5.13
C PHE A 101 4.46 -8.33 6.39
N GLU A 102 4.13 -7.79 7.56
CA GLU A 102 4.20 -8.55 8.80
C GLU A 102 3.16 -9.68 8.71
N GLY A 103 3.66 -10.92 8.76
CA GLY A 103 2.85 -12.14 8.79
C GLY A 103 2.48 -12.53 10.21
#